data_AF-A0A7J4ETW6-F1
#
_entry.id   AF-A0A7J4ETW6-F1
#
_cell.length_a   1.000
_cell.length_b   1.000
_cell.length_c   1.000
_cell.angle_alpha   90.00
_cell.angle_beta   90.00
_cell.angle_gamma   90.00
#
_symmetry.space_group_name_H-M   'P 1'
#
loop_
_entity.id
_entity.type
_entity.pdbx_description
1 polymer ?
#
loop_
_entity_poly.entity_id
_entity_poly.type
_entity_poly.pdbx_seq_one_letter_code
_entity_poly.pdbx_strand_id
1 'polypeptide(L)'
;MKAKLYIEEVKIEKYMQFRNDVRYKKYFRIIDDANKILPEIPIPENPVSVDTGYIEVGEPDRYSPVIVTGNSLYTHTVIGFILTESETDCHLLSADTDGYTVDMAVYLGIFNAERVKDVIDETDISSKINHNQIIIPGFASKMKEEVEVLTGWRTIVGPVCAVELPIFIATQWR
;
A
#
# COMPACT_ATOMS: atom_id res chain seq x y z
N MET A 1 19.21 -1.37 16.68
CA MET A 1 18.22 -0.29 16.62
C MET A 1 16.94 -0.86 16.01
N LYS A 2 15.76 -0.52 16.50
CA LYS A 2 14.47 -0.96 15.94
C LYS A 2 13.93 0.14 15.01
N ALA A 3 13.37 -0.21 13.86
CA ALA A 3 12.70 0.77 13.02
C ALA A 3 11.42 1.17 13.77
N LYS A 4 11.32 2.44 14.18
CA LYS A 4 9.99 3.00 14.43
C LYS A 4 9.33 3.06 13.07
N LEU A 5 8.41 2.15 12.80
CA LEU A 5 7.48 2.27 11.68
C LEU A 5 6.91 3.71 11.72
N TYR A 6 6.62 4.31 10.55
CA TYR A 6 6.13 5.68 10.39
C TYR A 6 4.77 5.98 11.08
N ILE A 7 4.40 5.20 12.09
CA ILE A 7 3.27 5.39 13.01
C ILE A 7 3.29 6.80 13.61
N GLU A 8 4.47 7.39 13.86
CA GLU A 8 4.58 8.76 14.37
C GLU A 8 4.04 9.82 13.40
N GLU A 9 3.91 9.50 12.10
CA GLU A 9 3.28 10.39 11.12
C GLU A 9 1.76 10.28 11.08
N VAL A 10 1.19 9.25 11.74
CA VAL A 10 -0.26 9.03 11.75
C VAL A 10 -0.91 10.00 12.72
N LYS A 11 -1.59 11.01 12.16
CA LYS A 11 -2.37 12.00 12.92
C LYS A 11 -3.75 11.42 13.23
N ILE A 12 -3.90 10.75 14.38
CA ILE A 12 -5.16 10.10 14.82
C ILE A 12 -6.36 11.07 14.75
N GLU A 13 -6.13 12.36 14.99
CA GLU A 13 -7.15 13.41 14.93
C GLU A 13 -7.89 13.44 13.58
N LYS A 14 -7.20 13.09 12.49
CA LYS A 14 -7.75 12.99 11.12
C LYS A 14 -8.88 11.97 11.01
N TYR A 15 -8.92 10.99 11.91
CA TYR A 15 -9.83 9.85 11.87
C TYR A 15 -10.84 9.80 13.02
N MET A 16 -10.84 10.80 13.92
CA MET A 16 -11.67 10.80 15.13
C MET A 16 -13.17 10.74 14.83
N GLN A 17 -13.62 11.27 13.70
CA GLN A 17 -15.01 11.16 13.25
C GLN A 17 -15.46 9.71 13.03
N PHE A 18 -14.53 8.79 12.76
CA PHE A 18 -14.82 7.38 12.49
C PHE A 18 -14.83 6.51 13.75
N ARG A 19 -14.38 7.04 14.89
CA ARG A 19 -14.23 6.30 16.16
C ARG A 19 -15.50 5.54 16.58
N ASN A 20 -16.67 6.15 16.36
CA ASN A 20 -17.97 5.59 16.74
C ASN A 20 -18.85 5.22 15.53
N ASP A 21 -18.39 5.42 14.29
CA ASP A 21 -19.12 5.00 13.10
C ASP A 21 -18.98 3.49 12.93
N VAL A 22 -20.07 2.75 13.05
CA VAL A 22 -20.08 1.28 13.00
C VAL A 22 -19.42 0.75 11.73
N ARG A 23 -19.51 1.49 10.62
CA ARG A 23 -18.93 1.11 9.32
C ARG A 23 -17.40 1.18 9.33
N TYR A 24 -16.82 2.12 10.07
CA TYR A 24 -15.39 2.41 10.03
C TYR A 24 -14.65 2.12 11.34
N LYS A 25 -15.38 1.76 12.41
CA LYS A 25 -14.86 1.49 13.75
C LYS A 25 -13.76 0.43 13.76
N LYS A 26 -13.87 -0.60 12.90
CA LYS A 26 -12.84 -1.64 12.74
C LYS A 26 -11.52 -1.03 12.26
N TYR A 27 -11.54 -0.26 11.18
CA TYR A 27 -10.36 0.37 10.62
C TYR A 27 -9.77 1.44 11.56
N PHE A 28 -10.62 2.18 12.27
CA PHE A 28 -10.16 3.12 13.29
C PHE A 28 -9.36 2.43 14.40
N ARG A 29 -9.80 1.23 14.86
CA ARG A 29 -9.07 0.47 15.89
C ARG A 29 -7.68 0.05 15.45
N ILE A 30 -7.51 -0.33 14.18
CA ILE A 30 -6.19 -0.67 13.61
C ILE A 30 -5.23 0.52 13.73
N ILE A 31 -5.73 1.74 13.52
CA ILE A 31 -4.95 2.97 13.66
C ILE A 31 -4.65 3.26 15.14
N ASP A 32 -5.66 3.20 16.01
CA ASP A 32 -5.56 3.51 17.45
C ASP A 32 -4.63 2.52 18.19
N ASP A 33 -4.66 1.25 17.79
CA ASP A 33 -3.86 0.18 18.38
C ASP A 33 -2.59 -0.15 17.56
N ALA A 34 -2.23 0.65 16.55
CA ALA A 34 -1.11 0.37 15.62
C ALA A 34 0.20 -0.02 16.34
N ASN A 35 0.57 0.73 17.39
CA ASN A 35 1.78 0.47 18.18
C ASN A 35 1.76 -0.87 18.93
N LYS A 36 0.59 -1.48 19.13
CA LYS A 36 0.42 -2.74 19.87
C LYS A 36 0.30 -3.94 18.93
N ILE A 37 -0.29 -3.76 17.75
CA ILE A 37 -0.63 -4.85 16.84
C ILE A 37 0.43 -5.08 15.77
N LEU A 38 1.19 -4.05 15.40
CA LEU A 38 2.18 -4.18 14.33
C LEU A 38 3.33 -5.11 14.72
N PRO A 39 3.80 -5.95 13.78
CA PRO A 39 4.96 -6.80 14.01
C PRO A 39 6.21 -5.96 14.26
N GLU A 40 7.11 -6.47 15.10
CA GLU A 40 8.42 -5.84 15.27
C GLU A 40 9.28 -6.03 14.02
N ILE A 41 9.72 -4.93 13.43
CA ILE A 41 10.56 -4.95 12.23
C ILE A 41 12.02 -4.63 12.63
N PRO A 42 12.97 -5.54 12.37
CA PRO A 42 14.39 -5.24 12.55
C PRO A 42 14.84 -4.20 11.53
N ILE A 43 15.87 -3.41 11.85
CA ILE A 43 16.55 -2.60 10.84
C ILE A 43 17.50 -3.55 10.10
N PRO A 44 17.24 -3.85 8.81
CA PRO A 44 18.10 -4.77 8.09
C PRO A 44 19.43 -4.10 7.72
N GLU A 45 20.50 -4.90 7.69
CA GLU A 45 21.80 -4.44 7.18
C GLU A 45 21.81 -4.34 5.64
N ASN A 46 21.03 -5.20 4.97
CA ASN A 46 20.90 -5.24 3.51
C ASN A 46 19.43 -5.37 3.10
N PRO A 47 19.04 -4.88 1.91
CA PRO A 47 17.71 -5.12 1.35
C PRO A 47 17.38 -6.61 1.30
N VAL A 48 16.13 -6.94 1.62
CA VAL A 48 15.62 -8.32 1.55
C VAL A 48 14.37 -8.29 0.69
N SER A 49 14.45 -8.93 -0.48
CA SER A 49 13.33 -9.01 -1.42
C SER A 49 12.48 -10.26 -1.21
N VAL A 50 11.23 -10.15 -1.61
CA VAL A 50 10.32 -11.26 -1.89
C VAL A 50 9.93 -11.22 -3.36
N ASP A 51 9.10 -12.18 -3.80
CA ASP A 51 8.64 -12.25 -5.18
C ASP A 51 7.83 -10.99 -5.60
N THR A 52 7.97 -10.63 -6.86
CA THR A 52 7.28 -9.52 -7.51
C THR A 52 6.01 -10.00 -8.21
N GLY A 53 5.21 -9.07 -8.70
CA GLY A 53 4.02 -9.36 -9.49
C GLY A 53 2.71 -9.31 -8.70
N TYR A 54 1.75 -10.14 -9.09
CA TYR A 54 0.36 -10.05 -8.66
C TYR A 54 0.06 -10.94 -7.45
N ILE A 55 -0.59 -10.36 -6.45
CA ILE A 55 -1.02 -11.04 -5.24
C ILE A 55 -2.50 -10.73 -4.99
N GLU A 56 -3.29 -11.79 -4.77
CA GLU A 56 -4.66 -11.70 -4.30
C GLU A 56 -4.68 -11.60 -2.78
N VAL A 57 -5.33 -10.56 -2.26
CA VAL A 57 -5.54 -10.38 -0.83
C VAL A 57 -7.03 -10.49 -0.55
N GLY A 58 -7.41 -11.44 0.30
CA GLY A 58 -8.82 -11.77 0.55
C GLY A 58 -9.48 -12.42 -0.67
N GLU A 59 -10.71 -11.99 -0.99
CA GLU A 59 -11.50 -12.45 -2.14
C GLU A 59 -11.83 -11.28 -3.08
N PRO A 60 -10.83 -10.66 -3.75
CA PRO A 60 -11.07 -9.48 -4.57
C PRO A 60 -11.92 -9.80 -5.80
N ASP A 61 -12.88 -8.93 -6.07
CA ASP A 61 -13.71 -8.94 -7.28
C ASP A 61 -13.18 -7.96 -8.35
N ARG A 62 -13.86 -7.90 -9.50
CA ARG A 62 -13.45 -7.04 -10.64
C ARG A 62 -13.52 -5.53 -10.36
N TYR A 63 -14.04 -5.11 -9.21
CA TYR A 63 -14.20 -3.71 -8.80
C TYR A 63 -13.33 -3.38 -7.56
N SER A 64 -12.60 -4.37 -7.05
CA SER A 64 -11.75 -4.25 -5.88
C SER A 64 -10.51 -3.40 -6.19
N PRO A 65 -9.99 -2.67 -5.20
CA PRO A 65 -8.87 -1.76 -5.39
C PRO A 65 -7.61 -2.47 -5.87
N VAL A 66 -6.88 -1.81 -6.77
CA VAL A 66 -5.53 -2.20 -7.18
C VAL A 66 -4.51 -1.34 -6.43
N ILE A 67 -3.64 -1.97 -5.66
CA ILE A 67 -2.68 -1.30 -4.78
C ILE A 67 -1.28 -1.65 -5.28
N VAL A 68 -0.43 -0.65 -5.49
CA VAL A 68 0.97 -0.84 -5.85
C VAL A 68 1.85 -0.71 -4.61
N THR A 69 2.78 -1.65 -4.43
CA THR A 69 3.78 -1.67 -3.35
C THR A 69 5.14 -2.08 -3.89
N GLY A 70 6.18 -2.07 -3.05
CA GLY A 70 7.50 -2.63 -3.37
C GLY A 70 7.69 -4.06 -2.85
N ASN A 71 8.67 -4.79 -3.39
CA ASN A 71 8.97 -6.19 -3.05
C ASN A 71 9.86 -6.39 -1.81
N SER A 72 9.97 -5.40 -0.91
CA SER A 72 10.68 -5.58 0.35
C SER A 72 9.94 -6.53 1.28
N LEU A 73 10.63 -7.52 1.85
CA LEU A 73 10.08 -8.45 2.85
C LEU A 73 9.37 -7.72 3.99
N TYR A 74 9.94 -6.62 4.47
CA TYR A 74 9.40 -5.87 5.60
C TYR A 74 8.18 -5.03 5.21
N THR A 75 8.17 -4.44 4.02
CA THR A 75 6.98 -3.78 3.46
C THR A 75 5.84 -4.79 3.31
N HIS A 76 6.12 -5.97 2.75
CA HIS A 76 5.16 -7.06 2.60
C HIS A 76 4.63 -7.57 3.95
N THR A 77 5.51 -7.72 4.94
CA THR A 77 5.13 -8.15 6.29
C THR A 77 4.11 -7.19 6.91
N VAL A 78 4.37 -5.87 6.82
CA VAL A 78 3.48 -4.86 7.39
C VAL A 78 2.18 -4.74 6.62
N ILE A 79 2.23 -4.64 5.29
CA ILE A 79 1.02 -4.46 4.47
C ILE A 79 0.13 -5.70 4.51
N GLY A 80 0.73 -6.90 4.45
CA GLY A 80 0.01 -8.17 4.55
C GLY A 80 -0.67 -8.33 5.90
N PHE A 81 0.01 -8.00 7.00
CA PHE A 81 -0.60 -7.98 8.33
C PHE A 81 -1.80 -7.03 8.39
N ILE A 82 -1.64 -5.78 7.93
CA ILE A 82 -2.69 -4.77 8.00
C ILE A 82 -3.90 -5.14 7.15
N LEU A 83 -3.70 -5.59 5.90
CA LEU A 83 -4.80 -5.96 5.01
C LEU A 83 -5.54 -7.20 5.50
N THR A 84 -4.82 -8.16 6.12
CA THR A 84 -5.44 -9.35 6.73
C THR A 84 -6.26 -8.96 7.96
N GLU A 85 -5.70 -8.17 8.88
CA GLU A 85 -6.38 -7.70 10.09
C GLU A 85 -7.61 -6.85 9.77
N SER A 86 -7.55 -6.09 8.67
CA SER A 86 -8.68 -5.31 8.19
C SER A 86 -9.70 -6.08 7.37
N GLU A 87 -9.45 -7.35 7.03
CA GLU A 87 -10.24 -8.14 6.05
C GLU A 87 -10.50 -7.32 4.77
N THR A 88 -9.43 -6.77 4.20
CA THR A 88 -9.53 -5.95 2.99
C THR A 88 -9.28 -6.80 1.75
N ASP A 89 -10.30 -6.88 0.90
CA ASP A 89 -10.20 -7.51 -0.41
C ASP A 89 -9.55 -6.53 -1.41
N CYS A 90 -8.41 -6.91 -1.98
CA CYS A 90 -7.72 -6.07 -2.97
C CYS A 90 -6.76 -6.86 -3.87
N HIS A 91 -6.47 -6.27 -5.03
CA HIS A 91 -5.39 -6.69 -5.91
C HIS A 91 -4.10 -5.96 -5.52
N LEU A 92 -3.07 -6.69 -5.10
CA LEU A 92 -1.78 -6.10 -4.73
C LEU A 92 -0.74 -6.36 -5.83
N LEU A 93 -0.11 -5.31 -6.34
CA LEU A 93 0.96 -5.35 -7.33
C LEU A 93 2.29 -5.05 -6.63
N SER A 94 3.16 -6.05 -6.56
CA SER A 94 4.50 -5.99 -5.96
C SER A 94 5.53 -5.60 -7.02
N ALA A 95 5.86 -4.31 -7.09
CA ALA A 95 6.90 -3.80 -7.99
C ALA A 95 8.28 -4.15 -7.44
N ASP A 96 9.23 -4.44 -8.33
CA ASP A 96 10.59 -4.74 -7.94
C ASP A 96 11.32 -3.47 -7.44
N THR A 97 11.72 -3.47 -6.17
CA THR A 97 12.45 -2.38 -5.53
C THR A 97 13.82 -2.81 -5.07
N ASP A 98 14.38 -3.88 -5.64
CA ASP A 98 15.64 -4.52 -5.19
C ASP A 98 15.59 -4.91 -3.70
N GLY A 99 14.39 -5.12 -3.14
CA GLY A 99 14.16 -5.40 -1.73
C GLY A 99 14.22 -4.18 -0.80
N TYR A 100 14.45 -2.97 -1.31
CA TYR A 100 14.37 -1.73 -0.53
C TYR A 100 12.93 -1.43 -0.13
N THR A 101 12.73 -0.90 1.07
CA THR A 101 11.43 -0.38 1.51
C THR A 101 10.98 0.76 0.60
N VAL A 102 9.67 0.96 0.47
CA VAL A 102 9.08 1.91 -0.51
C VAL A 102 9.64 3.33 -0.36
N ASP A 103 9.79 3.82 0.87
CA ASP A 103 10.38 5.13 1.17
C ASP A 103 11.80 5.25 0.62
N MET A 104 12.64 4.24 0.86
CA MET A 104 14.03 4.22 0.40
C MET A 104 14.11 4.02 -1.11
N ALA A 105 13.28 3.15 -1.68
CA ALA A 105 13.23 2.90 -3.11
C ALA A 105 12.80 4.15 -3.90
N VAL A 106 11.85 4.94 -3.37
CA VAL A 106 11.48 6.24 -3.94
C VAL A 106 12.64 7.22 -3.81
N TYR A 107 13.30 7.28 -2.65
CA TYR A 107 14.45 8.17 -2.43
C TYR A 107 15.62 7.88 -3.39
N LEU A 108 15.89 6.59 -3.66
CA LEU A 108 16.92 6.14 -4.59
C LEU A 108 16.51 6.23 -6.06
N GLY A 109 15.24 6.51 -6.36
CA GLY A 109 14.70 6.52 -7.73
C GLY A 109 14.48 5.14 -8.34
N ILE A 110 14.57 4.06 -7.54
CA ILE A 110 14.31 2.68 -7.96
C ILE A 110 12.81 2.47 -8.14
N PHE A 111 12.00 2.92 -7.17
CA PHE A 111 10.54 2.95 -7.32
C PHE A 111 10.17 4.25 -8.05
N ASN A 112 9.79 4.12 -9.32
CA ASN A 112 9.46 5.23 -10.21
C ASN A 112 8.28 4.86 -11.14
N ALA A 113 7.87 5.78 -12.01
CA ALA A 113 6.70 5.59 -12.85
C ALA A 113 6.86 4.46 -13.89
N GLU A 114 8.07 4.22 -14.39
CA GLU A 114 8.36 3.08 -15.27
C GLU A 114 8.16 1.76 -14.50
N ARG A 115 8.67 1.65 -13.27
CA ARG A 115 8.51 0.47 -12.43
C ARG A 115 7.06 0.15 -12.11
N VAL A 116 6.22 1.19 -11.94
CA VAL A 116 4.77 1.04 -11.76
C VAL A 116 4.12 0.54 -13.05
N LYS A 117 4.52 1.07 -14.21
CA LYS A 117 4.02 0.59 -15.51
C LYS A 117 4.42 -0.86 -15.76
N ASP A 118 5.68 -1.22 -15.49
CA ASP A 118 6.21 -2.56 -15.69
C ASP A 118 5.40 -3.58 -14.89
N VAL A 119 5.14 -3.33 -13.60
CA VAL A 119 4.36 -4.28 -12.78
C VAL A 119 2.89 -4.38 -13.25
N ILE A 120 2.30 -3.33 -13.80
CA ILE A 120 0.95 -3.39 -14.38
C ILE A 120 0.94 -4.30 -15.61
N ASP A 121 1.93 -4.13 -16.49
CA ASP A 121 2.03 -4.90 -17.74
C ASP A 121 2.39 -6.37 -17.48
N GLU A 122 3.34 -6.63 -16.56
CA GLU A 122 3.80 -7.98 -16.19
C GLU A 122 2.70 -8.82 -15.54
N THR A 123 1.80 -8.16 -14.78
CA THR A 123 0.74 -8.86 -14.03
C THR A 123 -0.53 -9.11 -14.83
N ASP A 124 -0.65 -8.47 -16.00
CA ASP A 124 -1.89 -8.43 -16.79
C ASP A 124 -3.13 -8.14 -15.93
N ILE A 125 -2.99 -7.24 -14.95
CA ILE A 125 -4.09 -6.89 -14.04
C ILE A 125 -5.33 -6.38 -14.80
N SER A 126 -5.10 -5.80 -15.99
CA SER A 126 -6.15 -5.28 -16.87
C SER A 126 -7.19 -6.33 -17.29
N SER A 127 -6.81 -7.61 -17.37
CA SER A 127 -7.75 -8.70 -17.71
C SER A 127 -8.60 -9.19 -16.53
N LYS A 128 -8.24 -8.77 -15.30
CA LYS A 128 -8.86 -9.21 -14.04
C LYS A 128 -9.89 -8.23 -13.49
N ILE A 129 -9.80 -6.96 -13.84
CA ILE A 129 -10.65 -5.88 -13.29
C ILE A 129 -11.47 -5.17 -14.36
N ASN A 130 -12.45 -4.37 -13.94
CA ASN A 130 -13.35 -3.60 -14.81
C ASN A 130 -13.10 -2.08 -14.74
N HIS A 131 -11.96 -1.66 -14.21
CA HIS A 131 -11.56 -0.25 -14.09
C HIS A 131 -10.06 -0.08 -14.38
N ASN A 132 -9.63 1.16 -14.62
CA ASN A 132 -8.22 1.50 -14.83
C ASN A 132 -7.79 2.49 -13.75
N GLN A 133 -7.84 2.06 -12.50
CA GLN A 133 -7.49 2.87 -11.33
C GLN A 133 -6.52 2.10 -10.45
N ILE A 134 -5.43 2.74 -10.03
CA ILE A 134 -4.45 2.20 -9.09
C ILE A 134 -4.25 3.13 -7.89
N ILE A 135 -3.85 2.56 -6.76
CA ILE A 135 -3.42 3.27 -5.56
C ILE A 135 -1.91 3.12 -5.45
N ILE A 136 -1.18 4.24 -5.50
CA ILE A 136 0.27 4.26 -5.25
C ILE A 136 0.56 4.70 -3.81
N PRO A 137 1.71 4.32 -3.22
CA PRO A 137 2.08 4.74 -1.86
C PRO A 137 2.19 6.27 -1.73
N GLY A 138 1.91 6.81 -0.54
CA GLY A 138 1.97 8.26 -0.31
C GLY A 138 3.37 8.88 -0.56
N PHE A 139 4.44 8.11 -0.31
CA PHE A 139 5.81 8.53 -0.65
C PHE A 139 6.01 8.78 -2.15
N ALA A 140 5.25 8.07 -3.00
CA ALA A 140 5.27 8.21 -4.44
C ALA A 140 4.33 9.33 -4.95
N SER A 141 3.74 10.15 -4.07
CA SER A 141 2.80 11.22 -4.48
C SER A 141 3.30 12.13 -5.61
N LYS A 142 4.61 12.42 -5.64
CA LYS A 142 5.23 13.29 -6.65
C LYS A 142 5.26 12.70 -8.06
N MET A 143 5.24 11.37 -8.21
CA MET A 143 5.27 10.71 -9.52
C MET A 143 3.87 10.42 -10.08
N LYS A 144 2.80 10.84 -9.40
CA LYS A 144 1.41 10.58 -9.82
C LYS A 144 1.18 10.95 -11.29
N GLU A 145 1.48 12.18 -11.68
CA GLU A 145 1.20 12.68 -13.03
C GLU A 145 1.98 11.88 -14.09
N GLU A 146 3.23 11.54 -13.79
CA GLU A 146 4.08 10.74 -14.66
C GLU A 146 3.52 9.32 -14.84
N VAL A 147 3.07 8.69 -13.74
CA VAL A 147 2.40 7.38 -13.79
C VAL A 147 1.14 7.45 -14.65
N GLU A 148 0.28 8.46 -14.47
CA GLU A 148 -0.94 8.62 -15.27
C GLU A 148 -0.63 8.79 -16.76
N VAL A 149 0.43 9.55 -17.10
CA VAL A 149 0.87 9.73 -18.49
C VAL A 149 1.43 8.43 -19.10
N LEU A 150 2.28 7.71 -18.37
CA LEU A 150 2.93 6.50 -18.88
C LEU A 150 1.99 5.30 -18.98
N THR A 151 1.08 5.16 -18.02
CA THR A 151 0.18 3.99 -17.94
C THR A 151 -1.16 4.25 -18.64
N GLY A 152 -1.64 5.50 -18.65
CA GLY A 152 -3.02 5.84 -19.00
C GLY A 152 -4.03 5.47 -17.91
N TRP A 153 -3.58 4.98 -16.74
CA TRP A 153 -4.44 4.64 -15.61
C TRP A 153 -4.62 5.85 -14.69
N ARG A 154 -5.81 5.99 -14.12
CA ARG A 154 -6.04 6.98 -13.06
C ARG A 154 -5.25 6.56 -11.82
N THR A 155 -4.46 7.48 -11.29
CA THR A 155 -3.60 7.21 -10.15
C THR A 155 -4.10 7.92 -8.90
N ILE A 156 -4.37 7.15 -7.86
CA ILE A 156 -4.79 7.63 -6.55
C ILE A 156 -3.59 7.58 -5.62
N VAL A 157 -3.29 8.68 -4.94
CA VAL A 157 -2.24 8.72 -3.93
C VAL A 157 -2.80 8.19 -2.62
N GLY A 158 -2.31 7.04 -2.19
CA GLY A 158 -2.63 6.43 -0.91
C GLY A 158 -1.92 7.13 0.26
N PRO A 159 -2.10 6.59 1.48
CA PRO A 159 -1.41 7.13 2.66
C PRO A 159 0.09 6.84 2.63
N VAL A 160 0.83 7.59 3.44
CA VAL A 160 2.25 7.35 3.70
C VAL A 160 2.42 6.13 4.61
N CYS A 161 1.60 6.05 5.67
CA CYS A 161 1.62 4.91 6.58
C CYS A 161 0.61 3.85 6.16
N ALA A 162 1.06 2.60 6.04
CA ALA A 162 0.21 1.47 5.64
C ALA A 162 -0.98 1.22 6.58
N VAL A 163 -0.88 1.59 7.87
CA VAL A 163 -2.00 1.41 8.83
C VAL A 163 -3.24 2.23 8.48
N GLU A 164 -3.05 3.31 7.73
CA GLU A 164 -4.16 4.16 7.26
C GLU A 164 -4.82 3.60 5.99
N LEU A 165 -4.21 2.61 5.34
CA LEU A 165 -4.66 2.08 4.05
C LEU A 165 -6.09 1.50 4.11
N PRO A 166 -6.48 0.71 5.14
CA PRO A 166 -7.84 0.17 5.18
C PRO A 166 -8.91 1.25 5.32
N ILE A 167 -8.70 2.25 6.19
CA ILE A 167 -9.66 3.35 6.35
C ILE A 167 -9.68 4.26 5.12
N PHE A 168 -8.53 4.42 4.46
CA PHE A 168 -8.42 5.15 3.21
C PHE A 168 -9.26 4.48 2.12
N ILE A 169 -9.09 3.18 1.90
CA ILE A 169 -9.87 2.41 0.92
C ILE A 169 -11.36 2.52 1.25
N ALA A 170 -11.75 2.22 2.49
CA ALA A 170 -13.15 2.22 2.90
C ALA A 170 -13.86 3.58 2.72
N THR A 171 -13.12 4.69 2.71
CA THR A 171 -13.70 6.04 2.62
C THR A 171 -13.52 6.71 1.25
N GLN A 172 -12.43 6.39 0.54
CA GLN A 172 -12.04 7.06 -0.71
C GLN A 172 -12.24 6.19 -1.96
N TRP A 173 -12.23 4.87 -1.83
CA TRP A 173 -12.50 3.95 -2.95
C TRP A 173 -14.01 3.76 -3.12
N ARG A 174 -14.52 3.93 -4.33
CA ARG A 174 -15.94 3.81 -4.69
C ARG A 174 -16.11 3.23 -6.08
#